data_AF-M6AFA3-F1
#
_entry.id   AF-M6AFA3-F1
#
_cell.length_a   1.000
_cell.length_b   1.000
_cell.length_c   1.000
_cell.angle_alpha   90.00
_cell.angle_beta   90.00
_cell.angle_gamma   90.00
#
_symmetry.space_group_name_H-M   'P 1'
#
loop_
_entity.id
_entity.type
_entity.pdbx_description
1 polymer ?
#
loop_
_entity_poly.entity_id
_entity_poly.type
_entity_poly.pdbx_seq_one_letter_code
_entity_poly.pdbx_strand_id
1 'polypeptide(L)'
;MSMIGSFLMVTESTLQDYIQDPEKLVELLYGEGKEDPRTPDPHLDVDKTWQIIHFLLTGSPYEGKPPERNVIFGKNVLSDEVDVGYGPATFLTVAEVKEVHLFLKGLSAEELWSRFDREALRKVDVYGDWTGDEEDREYVTDYYLDLVDFYARAAENNLCVIQYIS
;
A
#
# COMPACT_ATOMS: atom_id res chain seq x y z
N MET A 1 11.56 -11.88 11.32
CA MET A 1 11.41 -10.60 10.60
C MET A 1 9.92 -10.37 10.43
N SER A 2 9.44 -9.14 10.61
CA SER A 2 8.04 -8.79 10.36
C SER A 2 7.84 -8.55 8.87
N MET A 3 6.62 -8.70 8.37
CA MET A 3 6.22 -8.24 7.03
C MET A 3 5.49 -6.92 7.20
N ILE A 4 6.05 -5.85 6.65
CA ILE A 4 5.44 -4.50 6.71
C ILE A 4 5.04 -4.03 5.32
N GLY A 5 3.95 -3.27 5.24
CA GLY A 5 3.48 -2.69 3.98
C GLY A 5 4.04 -1.29 3.78
N SER A 6 4.76 -1.08 2.68
CA SER A 6 5.44 0.17 2.41
C SER A 6 5.04 0.75 1.05
N PHE A 7 5.01 2.07 0.99
CA PHE A 7 4.51 2.86 -0.13
C PHE A 7 5.50 3.98 -0.46
N LEU A 8 5.64 4.28 -1.75
CA LEU A 8 6.53 5.32 -2.24
C LEU A 8 5.84 6.14 -3.34
N MET A 9 5.69 7.45 -3.13
CA MET A 9 5.26 8.40 -4.15
C MET A 9 6.42 8.77 -5.06
N VAL A 10 6.22 8.67 -6.38
CA VAL A 10 7.23 9.03 -7.38
C VAL A 10 6.59 9.83 -8.52
N THR A 11 7.39 10.67 -9.19
CA THR A 11 6.96 11.26 -10.47
C THR A 11 6.88 10.18 -11.54
N GLU A 12 6.11 10.42 -12.62
CA GLU A 12 6.06 9.51 -13.76
C GLU A 12 7.46 9.24 -14.35
N SER A 13 8.31 10.27 -14.44
CA SER A 13 9.68 10.10 -14.93
C SER A 13 10.50 9.15 -14.06
N THR A 14 10.40 9.30 -12.73
CA THR A 14 11.15 8.48 -11.78
C THR A 14 10.64 7.04 -11.77
N LEU A 15 9.32 6.84 -11.89
CA LEU A 15 8.75 5.50 -12.08
C LEU A 15 9.29 4.84 -13.36
N GLN A 16 9.35 5.57 -14.48
CA GLN A 16 9.90 5.02 -15.73
C GLN A 16 11.39 4.67 -15.59
N ASP A 17 12.16 5.46 -14.86
CA ASP A 17 13.56 5.15 -14.57
C ASP A 17 13.70 3.83 -13.79
N TYR A 18 12.83 3.57 -12.81
CA TYR A 18 12.80 2.31 -12.07
C TYR A 18 12.28 1.13 -12.89
N ILE A 19 11.33 1.34 -13.80
CA ILE A 19 10.87 0.27 -14.71
C ILE A 19 11.98 -0.14 -15.68
N GLN A 20 12.78 0.83 -16.16
CA GLN A 20 13.90 0.54 -17.06
C GLN A 20 15.11 -0.06 -16.35
N ASP A 21 15.32 0.32 -15.08
CA ASP A 21 16.42 -0.12 -14.26
C ASP A 21 15.96 -0.37 -12.80
N PRO A 22 15.35 -1.54 -12.54
CA PRO A 22 14.77 -1.86 -11.23
C PRO A 22 15.76 -1.86 -10.06
N GLU A 23 17.06 -2.05 -10.33
CA GLU A 23 18.11 -1.97 -9.31
C GLU A 23 18.18 -0.57 -8.67
N LYS A 24 17.80 0.50 -9.38
CA LYS A 24 17.75 1.84 -8.78
C LYS A 24 16.70 1.96 -7.67
N LEU A 25 15.60 1.21 -7.76
CA LEU A 25 14.63 1.13 -6.67
C LEU A 25 15.27 0.41 -5.48
N VAL A 26 15.95 -0.71 -5.73
CA VAL A 26 16.68 -1.48 -4.70
C VAL A 26 17.70 -0.61 -3.97
N GLU A 27 18.55 0.09 -4.73
CA GLU A 27 19.53 1.04 -4.19
C GLU A 27 18.85 2.11 -3.31
N LEU A 28 17.73 2.68 -3.75
CA LEU A 28 16.96 3.64 -2.94
C LEU A 28 16.48 3.00 -1.62
N LEU A 29 15.87 1.82 -1.67
CA LEU A 29 15.30 1.14 -0.50
C LEU A 29 16.37 0.73 0.52
N TYR A 30 17.59 0.42 0.07
CA TYR A 30 18.73 0.13 0.95
C TYR A 30 19.55 1.37 1.36
N GLY A 31 19.09 2.57 1.00
CA GLY A 31 19.72 3.84 1.40
C GLY A 31 20.97 4.23 0.61
N GLU A 32 21.22 3.56 -0.51
CA GLU A 32 22.34 3.84 -1.42
C GLU A 32 21.92 4.79 -2.56
N GLY A 33 20.61 4.86 -2.84
CA GLY A 33 20.00 5.72 -3.85
C GLY A 33 19.73 7.15 -3.38
N LYS A 34 19.20 7.97 -4.30
CA LYS A 34 18.78 9.36 -4.01
C LYS A 34 17.29 9.52 -4.24
N GLU A 35 16.61 10.09 -3.25
CA GLU A 35 15.22 10.50 -3.40
C GLU A 35 15.07 11.59 -4.48
N ASP A 36 13.93 11.59 -5.15
CA ASP A 36 13.56 12.64 -6.09
C ASP A 36 13.11 13.89 -5.31
N PRO A 37 13.82 15.03 -5.42
CA PRO A 37 13.47 16.25 -4.69
C PRO A 37 12.10 16.83 -5.09
N ARG A 38 11.50 16.35 -6.18
CA ARG A 38 10.13 16.73 -6.61
C ARG A 38 9.04 16.05 -5.80
N THR A 39 9.38 15.04 -5.00
CA THR A 39 8.45 14.30 -4.14
C THR A 39 8.93 14.35 -2.69
N PRO A 40 8.73 15.47 -1.99
CA PRO A 40 9.14 15.59 -0.59
C PRO A 40 8.29 14.67 0.29
N ASP A 41 8.94 14.01 1.25
CA ASP A 41 8.30 13.06 2.17
C ASP A 41 7.48 11.99 1.40
N PRO A 42 8.13 11.18 0.54
CA PRO A 42 7.43 10.32 -0.40
C PRO A 42 7.05 8.96 0.19
N HIS A 43 7.50 8.64 1.41
CA HIS A 43 7.37 7.32 2.01
C HIS A 43 6.17 7.24 2.96
N LEU A 44 5.51 6.10 2.96
CA LEU A 44 4.58 5.68 4.02
C LEU A 44 4.84 4.22 4.34
N ASP A 45 4.83 3.89 5.63
CA ASP A 45 4.81 2.52 6.13
C ASP A 45 3.55 2.33 6.97
N VAL A 46 2.83 1.23 6.72
CA VAL A 46 1.61 0.88 7.46
C VAL A 46 1.84 -0.28 8.44
N ASP A 47 3.10 -0.54 8.78
CA ASP A 47 3.56 -1.63 9.61
C ASP A 47 2.88 -2.95 9.19
N LYS A 48 2.39 -3.75 10.13
CA LYS A 48 1.78 -5.07 9.88
C LYS A 48 0.32 -5.00 9.43
N THR A 49 -0.26 -3.81 9.29
CA THR A 49 -1.69 -3.66 9.02
C THR A 49 -2.08 -3.90 7.56
N TRP A 50 -1.10 -4.01 6.65
CA TRP A 50 -1.32 -4.11 5.20
C TRP A 50 -2.34 -5.21 4.83
N GLN A 51 -2.24 -6.41 5.41
CA GLN A 51 -3.10 -7.51 5.01
C GLN A 51 -4.51 -7.42 5.61
N ILE A 52 -4.63 -6.97 6.86
CA ILE A 52 -5.96 -6.76 7.45
C ILE A 52 -6.68 -5.62 6.74
N ILE A 53 -5.99 -4.52 6.43
CA ILE A 53 -6.58 -3.42 5.63
C ILE A 53 -7.02 -3.97 4.28
N HIS A 54 -6.17 -4.73 3.58
CA HIS A 54 -6.56 -5.37 2.32
C HIS A 54 -7.82 -6.23 2.46
N PHE A 55 -7.85 -7.10 3.47
CA PHE A 55 -8.97 -8.00 3.73
C PHE A 55 -10.27 -7.23 4.04
N LEU A 56 -10.21 -6.17 4.84
CA LEU A 56 -11.39 -5.35 5.13
C LEU A 56 -11.91 -4.62 3.88
N LEU A 57 -11.03 -4.31 2.92
CA LEU A 57 -11.40 -3.71 1.65
C LEU A 57 -12.01 -4.71 0.67
N THR A 58 -11.49 -5.94 0.58
CA THR A 58 -11.81 -6.90 -0.50
C THR A 58 -12.57 -8.15 -0.06
N GLY A 59 -12.53 -8.49 1.23
CA GLY A 59 -12.99 -9.76 1.79
C GLY A 59 -12.07 -10.95 1.48
N SER A 60 -10.84 -10.72 1.03
CA SER A 60 -9.87 -11.76 0.65
C SER A 60 -8.46 -11.39 1.13
N PRO A 61 -7.59 -12.37 1.49
CA PRO A 61 -6.24 -12.08 1.98
C PRO A 61 -5.29 -11.55 0.90
N TYR A 62 -5.60 -11.76 -0.40
CA TYR A 62 -4.74 -11.36 -1.53
C TYR A 62 -5.52 -11.01 -2.81
N GLU A 63 -6.72 -11.58 -2.97
CA GLU A 63 -7.54 -11.37 -4.16
C GLU A 63 -8.43 -10.13 -4.02
N GLY A 64 -8.98 -9.66 -5.13
CA GLY A 64 -9.94 -8.58 -5.11
C GLY A 64 -10.13 -7.98 -6.48
N LYS A 65 -10.90 -6.91 -6.55
CA LYS A 65 -11.08 -6.12 -7.76
C LYS A 65 -10.57 -4.70 -7.52
N PRO A 66 -10.17 -3.98 -8.58
CA PRO A 66 -9.95 -2.55 -8.49
C PRO A 66 -11.26 -1.80 -8.19
N PRO A 67 -11.20 -0.68 -7.45
CA PRO A 67 -9.98 -0.08 -6.89
C PRO A 67 -9.51 -0.70 -5.56
N GLU A 68 -10.31 -1.53 -4.90
CA GLU A 68 -10.07 -2.01 -3.52
C GLU A 68 -8.79 -2.80 -3.38
N ARG A 69 -8.54 -3.75 -4.30
CA ARG A 69 -7.31 -4.57 -4.31
C ARG A 69 -6.05 -3.70 -4.46
N ASN A 70 -6.17 -2.66 -5.28
CA ASN A 70 -5.04 -1.86 -5.72
C ASN A 70 -4.48 -0.98 -4.60
N VAL A 71 -5.24 -0.76 -3.51
CA VAL A 71 -4.79 0.02 -2.34
C VAL A 71 -3.49 -0.54 -1.79
N ILE A 72 -3.37 -1.87 -1.68
CA ILE A 72 -2.21 -2.55 -1.06
C ILE A 72 -1.31 -3.21 -2.10
N PHE A 73 -1.87 -3.89 -3.10
CA PHE A 73 -1.10 -4.71 -4.05
C PHE A 73 -0.90 -4.08 -5.43
N GLY A 74 -1.15 -2.78 -5.56
CA GLY A 74 -1.07 -2.07 -6.82
C GLY A 74 -1.87 -2.75 -7.94
N LYS A 75 -1.54 -2.41 -9.19
CA LYS A 75 -2.14 -3.04 -10.37
C LYS A 75 -1.09 -3.64 -11.30
N ASN A 76 0.06 -3.00 -11.39
CA ASN A 76 1.13 -3.36 -12.31
C ASN A 76 2.31 -3.87 -11.50
N VAL A 77 3.00 -4.91 -11.98
CA VAL A 77 4.26 -5.37 -11.40
C VAL A 77 5.38 -4.52 -11.98
N LEU A 78 6.29 -4.02 -11.13
CA LEU A 78 7.42 -3.18 -11.55
C LEU A 78 8.49 -4.02 -12.25
N SER A 79 8.88 -5.13 -11.64
CA SER A 79 9.80 -6.12 -12.20
C SER A 79 9.62 -7.46 -11.50
N ASP A 80 9.45 -8.54 -12.28
CA ASP A 80 9.42 -9.90 -11.73
C ASP A 80 10.82 -10.41 -11.32
N GLU A 81 11.88 -9.69 -11.68
CA GLU A 81 13.27 -10.09 -11.45
C GLU A 81 13.84 -9.55 -10.13
N VAL A 82 13.21 -8.50 -9.57
CA VAL A 82 13.69 -7.83 -8.36
C VAL A 82 12.74 -8.08 -7.21
N ASP A 83 13.29 -8.68 -6.15
CA ASP A 83 12.61 -8.86 -4.86
C ASP A 83 12.97 -7.71 -3.92
N VAL A 84 11.96 -7.05 -3.37
CA VAL A 84 12.11 -5.93 -2.43
C VAL A 84 11.71 -6.31 -0.99
N GLY A 85 11.68 -7.61 -0.69
CA GLY A 85 11.56 -8.18 0.65
C GLY A 85 10.71 -9.45 0.68
N TYR A 86 9.43 -9.34 0.30
CA TYR A 86 8.49 -10.46 0.20
C TYR A 86 7.84 -10.54 -1.19
N GLY A 87 8.65 -10.33 -2.24
CA GLY A 87 8.23 -10.36 -3.63
C GLY A 87 8.48 -9.04 -4.35
N PRO A 88 8.01 -8.93 -5.60
CA PRO A 88 8.27 -7.76 -6.43
C PRO A 88 7.45 -6.55 -5.98
N ALA A 89 8.01 -5.36 -6.20
CA ALA A 89 7.26 -4.12 -6.06
C ALA A 89 6.14 -4.06 -7.12
N THR A 90 5.02 -3.49 -6.72
CA THR A 90 3.92 -3.14 -7.62
C THR A 90 3.77 -1.64 -7.72
N PHE A 91 3.02 -1.16 -8.70
CA PHE A 91 2.78 0.27 -8.85
C PHE A 91 1.40 0.60 -9.42
N LEU A 92 1.03 1.86 -9.22
CA LEU A 92 -0.11 2.54 -9.80
C LEU A 92 0.35 3.78 -10.57
N THR A 93 -0.19 3.93 -11.77
CA THR A 93 -0.07 5.17 -12.56
C THR A 93 -0.87 6.29 -11.92
N VAL A 94 -0.65 7.54 -12.35
CA VAL A 94 -1.40 8.72 -11.84
C VAL A 94 -2.91 8.54 -11.95
N ALA A 95 -3.40 7.95 -13.05
CA ALA A 95 -4.82 7.71 -13.24
C ALA A 95 -5.36 6.69 -12.22
N GLU A 96 -4.63 5.61 -11.98
CA GLU A 96 -5.02 4.55 -11.05
C GLU A 96 -4.92 5.01 -9.58
N VAL A 97 -3.95 5.86 -9.25
CA VAL A 97 -3.86 6.53 -7.94
C VAL A 97 -5.11 7.37 -7.68
N LYS A 98 -5.61 8.11 -8.69
CA LYS A 98 -6.84 8.90 -8.57
C LYS A 98 -8.08 8.02 -8.39
N GLU A 99 -8.14 6.86 -9.03
CA GLU A 99 -9.22 5.89 -8.81
C GLU A 99 -9.21 5.37 -7.37
N VAL A 100 -8.03 5.01 -6.85
CA VAL A 100 -7.86 4.58 -5.45
C VAL A 100 -8.23 5.70 -4.47
N HIS A 101 -7.72 6.91 -4.68
CA HIS A 101 -8.04 8.07 -3.85
C HIS A 101 -9.56 8.35 -3.80
N LEU A 102 -10.24 8.32 -4.95
CA LEU A 102 -11.68 8.56 -5.01
C LEU A 102 -12.47 7.52 -4.23
N PHE A 103 -12.04 6.25 -4.29
CA PHE A 103 -12.62 5.17 -3.50
C PHE A 103 -12.39 5.37 -2.00
N LEU A 104 -11.15 5.59 -1.58
CA LEU A 104 -10.79 5.77 -0.17
C LEU A 104 -11.47 7.00 0.45
N LYS A 105 -11.62 8.09 -0.31
CA LYS A 105 -12.37 9.29 0.10
C LYS A 105 -13.84 9.01 0.45
N GLY A 106 -14.41 7.95 -0.13
CA GLY A 106 -15.80 7.54 0.09
C GLY A 106 -16.01 6.51 1.19
N LEU A 107 -14.94 6.09 1.90
CA LEU A 107 -15.00 5.03 2.91
C LEU A 107 -14.34 5.51 4.22
N SER A 108 -15.15 5.68 5.27
CA SER A 108 -14.63 6.09 6.58
C SER A 108 -13.85 4.96 7.27
N ALA A 109 -13.00 5.31 8.24
CA ALA A 109 -12.29 4.34 9.05
C ALA A 109 -13.25 3.46 9.88
N GLU A 110 -14.34 4.03 10.39
CA GLU A 110 -15.40 3.29 11.07
C GLU A 110 -16.13 2.33 10.13
N GLU A 111 -16.42 2.76 8.90
CA GLU A 111 -17.03 1.90 7.89
C GLU A 111 -16.10 0.74 7.48
N LEU A 112 -14.80 1.00 7.35
CA LEU A 112 -13.80 -0.06 7.13
C LEU A 112 -13.81 -1.05 8.30
N TRP A 113 -13.64 -0.56 9.53
CA TRP A 113 -13.55 -1.41 10.71
C TRP A 113 -14.83 -2.18 10.99
N SER A 114 -16.00 -1.63 10.62
CA SER A 114 -17.29 -2.33 10.76
C SER A 114 -17.35 -3.67 9.99
N ARG A 115 -16.43 -3.90 9.05
CA ARG A 115 -16.30 -5.14 8.27
C ARG A 115 -15.45 -6.20 8.96
N PHE A 116 -14.86 -5.89 10.12
CA PHE A 116 -14.06 -6.83 10.88
C PHE A 116 -14.88 -8.05 11.30
N ASP A 117 -14.41 -9.22 10.88
CA ASP A 117 -14.93 -10.52 11.30
C ASP A 117 -13.74 -11.42 11.66
N ARG A 118 -13.54 -11.60 12.97
CA ARG A 118 -12.44 -12.41 13.51
C ARG A 118 -12.46 -13.85 12.98
N GLU A 119 -13.64 -14.45 12.86
CA GLU A 119 -13.74 -15.85 12.42
C GLU A 119 -13.46 -15.96 10.92
N ALA A 120 -13.86 -14.96 10.13
CA ALA A 120 -13.49 -14.87 8.71
C ALA A 120 -11.97 -14.70 8.52
N LEU A 121 -11.34 -13.81 9.29
CA LEU A 121 -9.89 -13.57 9.25
C LEU A 121 -9.09 -14.83 9.58
N ARG A 122 -9.46 -15.51 10.69
CA ARG A 122 -8.80 -16.77 11.11
C ARG A 122 -8.92 -17.88 10.08
N LYS A 123 -10.06 -17.96 9.37
CA LYS A 123 -10.31 -19.01 8.38
C LYS A 123 -9.36 -18.91 7.18
N VAL A 124 -8.89 -17.71 6.85
CA VAL A 124 -8.02 -17.45 5.70
C VAL A 124 -6.59 -17.07 6.09
N ASP A 125 -6.26 -17.17 7.38
CA ASP A 125 -4.92 -16.91 7.94
C ASP A 125 -4.37 -15.53 7.56
N VAL A 126 -5.16 -14.47 7.81
CA VAL A 126 -4.69 -13.09 7.64
C VAL A 126 -3.56 -12.81 8.62
N TYR A 127 -2.44 -12.30 8.09
CA TYR A 127 -1.24 -11.94 8.82
C TYR A 127 -1.52 -11.00 10.00
N GLY A 128 -1.02 -11.39 11.17
CA GLY A 128 -1.25 -10.70 12.45
C GLY A 128 -2.18 -11.48 13.38
N ASP A 129 -2.12 -11.18 14.67
CA ASP A 129 -2.91 -11.85 15.72
C ASP A 129 -4.11 -10.99 16.13
N TRP A 130 -5.04 -10.77 15.20
CA TRP A 130 -6.16 -9.85 15.40
C TRP A 130 -7.23 -10.42 16.34
N THR A 131 -7.47 -9.73 17.44
CA THR A 131 -8.48 -10.06 18.45
C THR A 131 -9.78 -9.28 18.25
N GLY A 132 -9.69 -8.09 17.63
CA GLY A 132 -10.80 -7.17 17.38
C GLY A 132 -11.15 -6.28 18.59
N ASP A 133 -10.21 -6.10 19.52
CA ASP A 133 -10.36 -5.15 20.61
C ASP A 133 -10.15 -3.69 20.16
N GLU A 134 -10.24 -2.74 21.09
CA GLU A 134 -10.10 -1.33 20.75
C GLU A 134 -8.66 -0.98 20.33
N GLU A 135 -7.65 -1.72 20.82
CA GLU A 135 -6.25 -1.50 20.43
C GLU A 135 -6.04 -1.91 18.96
N ASP A 136 -6.53 -3.08 18.56
CA ASP A 136 -6.51 -3.50 17.15
C ASP A 136 -7.29 -2.52 16.26
N ARG A 137 -8.44 -2.05 16.74
CA ARG A 137 -9.25 -1.07 16.02
C ARG A 137 -8.48 0.21 15.77
N GLU A 138 -8.00 0.86 16.83
CA GLU A 138 -7.27 2.13 16.76
C GLU A 138 -6.05 1.97 15.84
N TYR A 139 -5.26 0.91 16.05
CA TYR A 139 -4.06 0.63 15.25
C TYR A 139 -4.38 0.47 13.76
N VAL A 140 -5.40 -0.31 13.38
CA VAL A 140 -5.77 -0.50 11.97
C VAL A 140 -6.38 0.78 11.38
N THR A 141 -7.22 1.49 12.14
CA THR A 141 -7.87 2.71 11.64
C THR A 141 -6.91 3.86 11.46
N ASP A 142 -5.91 4.00 12.33
CA ASP A 142 -4.91 5.07 12.24
C ASP A 142 -4.06 4.90 10.98
N TYR A 143 -3.52 3.69 10.74
CA TYR A 143 -2.77 3.40 9.51
C TYR A 143 -3.62 3.46 8.25
N TYR A 144 -4.91 3.14 8.34
CA TYR A 144 -5.82 3.34 7.22
C TYR A 144 -6.00 4.83 6.90
N LEU A 145 -6.13 5.69 7.91
CA LEU A 145 -6.22 7.14 7.70
C LEU A 145 -4.93 7.71 7.09
N ASP A 146 -3.76 7.22 7.54
CA ASP A 146 -2.49 7.58 6.91
C ASP A 146 -2.44 7.20 5.42
N LEU A 147 -2.98 6.02 5.05
CA LEU A 147 -3.14 5.64 3.63
C LEU A 147 -4.09 6.55 2.86
N VAL A 148 -5.21 6.94 3.46
CA VAL A 148 -6.18 7.86 2.84
C VAL A 148 -5.49 9.19 2.52
N ASP A 149 -4.77 9.75 3.49
CA ASP A 149 -4.04 11.01 3.35
C ASP A 149 -2.89 10.91 2.34
N PHE A 150 -2.16 9.79 2.34
CA PHE A 150 -1.09 9.52 1.40
C PHE A 150 -1.59 9.44 -0.05
N TYR A 151 -2.66 8.68 -0.29
CA TYR A 151 -3.27 8.58 -1.62
C TYR A 151 -3.89 9.91 -2.07
N ALA A 152 -4.41 10.73 -1.14
CA ALA A 152 -4.85 12.09 -1.44
C ALA A 152 -3.69 12.98 -1.90
N ARG A 153 -2.58 13.01 -1.15
CA ARG A 153 -1.36 13.75 -1.54
C ARG A 153 -0.86 13.31 -2.92
N ALA A 154 -0.79 12.00 -3.17
CA ALA A 154 -0.35 11.46 -4.46
C ALA A 154 -1.27 11.91 -5.61
N ALA A 155 -2.59 11.79 -5.41
CA ALA A 155 -3.58 12.16 -6.42
C ALA A 155 -3.57 13.66 -6.74
N GLU A 156 -3.46 14.52 -5.72
CA GLU A 156 -3.44 15.98 -5.86
C GLU A 156 -2.19 16.48 -6.58
N ASN A 157 -1.05 15.82 -6.36
CA ASN A 157 0.24 16.18 -6.97
C ASN A 157 0.52 15.44 -8.29
N ASN A 158 -0.41 14.64 -8.80
CA ASN A 158 -0.25 13.81 -10.00
C ASN A 158 0.97 12.88 -9.93
N LEU A 159 1.13 12.20 -8.80
CA LEU A 159 2.20 11.25 -8.55
C LEU A 159 1.72 9.81 -8.79
N CYS A 160 2.67 8.95 -9.11
CA CYS A 160 2.50 7.51 -9.09
C CYS A 160 2.79 6.98 -7.67
N VAL A 161 2.31 5.78 -7.37
CA VAL A 161 2.60 5.10 -6.10
C VAL A 161 3.17 3.73 -6.39
N ILE A 162 4.30 3.41 -5.76
CA ILE A 162 4.89 2.08 -5.71
C ILE A 162 4.51 1.46 -4.36
N GLN A 163 4.10 0.19 -4.36
CA GLN A 163 3.73 -0.58 -3.18
C GLN A 163 4.59 -1.84 -3.08
N TYR A 164 5.06 -2.17 -1.88
CA TYR A 164 5.84 -3.37 -1.63
C TYR A 164 5.70 -3.86 -0.19
N ILE A 165 6.01 -5.14 0.03
CA ILE A 165 6.06 -5.75 1.36
C ILE A 165 7.52 -6.10 1.66
N SER A 166 8.03 -5.65 2.82
CA SER A 166 9.42 -5.84 3.26
C SER A 166 9.58 -6.35 4.68
#